data_AF-A0A1I3VYZ1-F1
#
_entry.id   AF-A0A1I3VYZ1-F1
#
_cell.length_a   1.000
_cell.length_b   1.000
_cell.length_c   1.000
_cell.angle_alpha   90.00
_cell.angle_beta   90.00
_cell.angle_gamma   90.00
#
_symmetry.space_group_name_H-M   'P 1'
#
loop_
_entity.id
_entity.type
_entity.pdbx_description
1 polymer ?
#
loop_
_entity_poly.entity_id
_entity_poly.type
_entity_poly.pdbx_seq_one_letter_code
_entity_poly.pdbx_strand_id
1 'polypeptide(L)' 'MKNFFDKDIAAEAGHLVALELAALSSELHADMATMAAVRKAQGRPSLEEEEAENKAFFRELIDEGFELDPDVIAWALED' A
#
# COMPACT_ATOMS: atom_id res chain seq x y z
N MET A 1 43.97 -2.77 16.50
CA MET A 1 43.12 -1.84 15.73
C MET A 1 42.27 -2.66 14.77
N LYS A 2 41.01 -2.95 15.11
CA LYS A 2 40.05 -3.61 14.20
C LYS A 2 38.61 -3.09 14.33
N ASN A 3 38.36 -2.04 15.12
CA ASN A 3 37.01 -1.72 15.59
C ASN A 3 36.54 -0.30 15.25
N PHE A 4 37.37 0.54 14.63
CA PHE A 4 37.03 1.93 14.28
C PHE A 4 36.54 2.04 12.83
N PHE A 5 37.24 1.42 11.88
CA PHE A 5 36.86 1.45 10.45
C PHE A 5 35.52 0.74 10.15
N ASP A 6 35.14 -0.28 10.91
CA ASP A 6 33.88 -1.01 10.69
C ASP A 6 32.62 -0.17 10.96
N LYS A 7 32.68 0.76 11.94
CA LYS A 7 31.51 1.56 12.30
C LYS A 7 31.24 2.67 11.30
N ASP A 8 32.29 3.29 10.77
CA ASP A 8 32.17 4.33 9.76
C ASP A 8 31.68 3.74 8.43
N ILE A 9 32.20 2.57 8.05
CA ILE A 9 31.72 1.83 6.88
C ILE A 9 30.26 1.38 7.06
N ALA A 10 29.88 0.88 8.24
CA ALA A 10 28.50 0.50 8.52
C ALA A 10 27.55 1.72 8.51
N ALA A 11 28.00 2.87 9.00
CA ALA A 11 27.22 4.11 8.96
C ALA A 11 27.05 4.62 7.53
N GLU A 12 28.11 4.59 6.72
CA GLU A 12 28.06 4.97 5.30
C GLU A 12 27.17 4.01 4.49
N ALA A 13 27.30 2.70 4.69
CA ALA A 13 26.42 1.71 4.07
C ALA A 13 24.95 1.91 4.47
N GLY A 14 24.67 2.14 5.75
CA GLY A 14 23.33 2.43 6.24
C GLY A 14 22.75 3.71 5.64
N HIS A 15 23.57 4.75 5.48
CA HIS A 15 23.16 6.00 4.83
C HIS A 15 22.83 5.79 3.34
N LEU A 16 23.66 5.04 2.61
CA LEU A 16 23.41 4.73 1.19
C LEU A 16 22.12 3.92 1.00
N VAL A 17 21.88 2.91 1.84
CA VAL A 17 20.63 2.13 1.81
C VAL A 17 19.43 3.02 2.12
N ALA A 18 19.54 3.92 3.11
CA ALA A 18 18.46 4.85 3.42
C ALA A 18 18.14 5.80 2.25
N LEU A 19 19.18 6.26 1.52
CA LEU A 19 18.99 7.08 0.32
C LEU A 19 18.30 6.31 -0.81
N GLU A 20 18.68 5.06 -1.03
CA GLU A 20 18.05 4.20 -2.03
C GLU A 20 16.57 3.93 -1.69
N LEU A 21 16.28 3.61 -0.44
CA LEU A 21 14.90 3.45 0.03
C LEU A 21 14.08 4.73 -0.11
N ALA A 22 14.67 5.89 0.18
CA ALA A 22 14.00 7.17 -0.01
C ALA A 22 13.71 7.47 -1.49
N ALA A 23 14.64 7.14 -2.39
CA ALA A 23 14.45 7.29 -3.83
C ALA A 23 13.32 6.39 -4.33
N LEU A 24 13.35 5.10 -3.99
CA LEU A 24 12.29 4.14 -4.35
C LEU A 24 10.92 4.56 -3.79
N SER A 25 10.88 5.04 -2.55
CA SER A 25 9.65 5.55 -1.95
C SER A 25 9.12 6.79 -2.68
N SER A 26 10.01 7.67 -3.13
CA SER A 26 9.62 8.87 -3.88
C SER A 26 9.07 8.53 -5.27
N GLU A 27 9.70 7.56 -5.96
CA GLU A 27 9.23 7.07 -7.25
C GLU A 27 7.84 6.42 -7.12
N LEU A 28 7.68 5.51 -6.16
CA LEU A 28 6.39 4.89 -5.88
C LEU A 28 5.30 5.91 -5.58
N HIS A 29 5.61 6.94 -4.77
CA HIS A 29 4.65 7.99 -4.46
C HIS A 29 4.24 8.80 -5.69
N ALA A 30 5.19 9.11 -6.59
CA ALA A 30 4.90 9.81 -7.84
C ALA A 30 4.00 8.98 -8.78
N ASP A 31 4.24 7.67 -8.85
CA ASP A 31 3.42 6.74 -9.65
C ASP A 31 2.01 6.62 -9.09
N MET A 32 1.86 6.48 -7.76
CA MET A 32 0.55 6.47 -7.09
C MET A 32 -0.23 7.77 -7.35
N ALA A 33 0.44 8.93 -7.23
CA ALA A 33 -0.18 10.23 -7.48
C ALA A 33 -0.63 10.37 -8.95
N THR A 34 0.17 9.87 -9.89
CA THR A 34 -0.18 9.85 -11.31
C THR A 34 -1.40 8.98 -11.56
N MET A 35 -1.44 7.79 -10.97
CA MET A 35 -2.57 6.87 -11.12
C MET A 35 -3.87 7.47 -10.54
N ALA A 36 -3.80 8.09 -9.37
CA ALA A 36 -4.92 8.79 -8.76
C ALA A 36 -5.42 9.94 -9.64
N ALA A 37 -4.51 10.72 -10.23
CA ALA A 37 -4.85 11.80 -11.15
C ALA A 37 -5.54 11.29 -12.43
N VAL A 38 -5.05 10.18 -13.00
CA VAL A 38 -5.67 9.54 -14.18
C VAL A 38 -7.08 9.03 -13.86
N ARG A 39 -7.27 8.35 -12.72
CA ARG A 39 -8.60 7.89 -12.27
C ARG A 39 -9.58 9.05 -12.14
N LYS A 40 -9.15 10.13 -11.49
CA LYS A 40 -9.95 11.36 -11.35
C LYS A 40 -10.30 11.97 -12.70
N ALA A 41 -9.35 12.03 -13.63
CA ALA A 41 -9.59 12.54 -14.98
C ALA A 41 -10.57 11.68 -15.78
N GLN A 42 -10.60 10.36 -15.52
CA GLN A 42 -11.56 9.43 -16.11
C GLN A 42 -12.94 9.45 -15.42
N GLY A 43 -13.12 10.25 -14.36
CA GLY A 43 -14.35 10.28 -13.57
C GLY A 43 -14.58 8.99 -12.77
N ARG A 44 -13.54 8.19 -12.55
CA ARG A 44 -13.60 6.98 -11.73
C ARG A 44 -13.44 7.34 -10.25
N PRO A 45 -14.09 6.61 -9.34
CA PRO A 45 -13.85 6.76 -7.90
C PRO A 45 -12.38 6.48 -7.55
N SER A 46 -11.97 7.01 -6.40
CA SER A 46 -10.70 6.66 -5.77
C SER A 46 -10.65 5.16 -5.44
N LEU A 47 -9.45 4.66 -5.15
CA LEU A 47 -9.30 3.25 -4.77
C LEU A 47 -10.00 2.97 -3.43
N GLU A 48 -9.94 3.93 -2.51
CA GLU A 48 -10.54 3.87 -1.19
C GLU A 48 -12.07 3.87 -1.26
N GLU A 49 -12.64 4.71 -2.13
CA GLU A 49 -14.09 4.71 -2.41
C GLU A 49 -14.53 3.39 -3.06
N GLU A 50 -13.78 2.91 -4.07
CA GLU A 50 -14.06 1.64 -4.75
C GLU A 50 -13.98 0.45 -3.77
N GLU A 51 -12.99 0.45 -2.88
CA GLU A 51 -12.86 -0.55 -1.82
C GLU A 51 -14.02 -0.49 -0.83
N ALA A 52 -14.42 0.71 -0.37
CA ALA A 52 -15.53 0.87 0.56
C ALA A 52 -16.86 0.38 -0.05
N GLU A 53 -17.12 0.70 -1.31
CA GLU A 53 -18.30 0.23 -2.05
C GLU A 53 -18.29 -1.30 -2.20
N ASN A 54 -17.14 -1.88 -2.54
CA ASN A 54 -17.01 -3.33 -2.66
C ASN A 54 -17.16 -4.04 -1.31
N LYS A 55 -16.53 -3.54 -0.23
CA LYS A 55 -16.70 -4.09 1.12
C LYS A 55 -18.15 -4.03 1.56
N ALA A 56 -18.87 -2.94 1.28
CA ALA A 56 -20.29 -2.82 1.58
C ALA A 56 -21.14 -3.86 0.82
N PHE A 57 -20.89 -4.04 -0.48
CA PHE A 57 -21.55 -5.06 -1.29
C PHE A 57 -21.35 -6.48 -0.73
N PHE A 58 -20.11 -6.84 -0.38
CA PHE A 58 -19.84 -8.17 0.18
C PHE A 58 -20.42 -8.36 1.60
N ARG A 59 -20.52 -7.29 2.40
CA ARG A 59 -21.24 -7.34 3.69
C ARG A 59 -22.72 -7.64 3.49
N GLU A 60 -23.37 -7.04 2.49
CA GLU A 60 -24.76 -7.36 2.15
C GLU A 60 -24.94 -8.83 1.78
N LEU A 61 -24.03 -9.39 0.97
CA LEU A 61 -24.06 -10.82 0.61
C LEU A 61 -23.88 -11.75 1.82
N ILE A 62 -23.04 -11.38 2.78
CA ILE A 62 -22.88 -12.11 4.05
C ILE A 62 -24.20 -12.07 4.83
N ASP A 63 -24.82 -10.91 4.95
CA ASP A 63 -26.08 -10.72 5.68
C ASP A 63 -27.25 -11.48 5.03
N GLU A 64 -27.24 -11.59 3.70
CA GLU A 64 -28.20 -12.40 2.93
C GLU A 64 -27.92 -13.92 3.03
N GLY A 65 -26.79 -14.32 3.63
CA GLY A 65 -26.44 -15.71 3.90
C GLY A 65 -25.78 -16.43 2.72
N PHE A 66 -25.19 -15.70 1.77
CA PHE A 66 -24.40 -16.31 0.69
C PHE A 66 -23.12 -16.93 1.24
N GLU A 67 -22.77 -18.12 0.73
CA GLU A 67 -21.49 -18.75 1.02
C GLU A 67 -20.38 -18.08 0.20
N LEU A 68 -19.45 -17.43 0.90
CA LEU A 68 -18.31 -16.73 0.33
C LEU A 68 -17.01 -17.37 0.80
N ASP A 69 -15.92 -17.10 0.07
CA ASP A 69 -14.58 -17.49 0.49
C ASP A 69 -14.22 -16.86 1.85
N PRO A 70 -13.66 -17.61 2.82
CA PRO A 70 -13.24 -17.07 4.11
C PRO A 70 -12.36 -15.83 4.04
N ASP A 71 -11.47 -15.73 3.05
CA ASP A 71 -10.58 -14.58 2.89
C ASP A 71 -11.36 -13.33 2.46
N VAL A 72 -12.40 -13.50 1.65
CA VAL A 72 -13.32 -12.40 1.25
C VAL A 72 -14.13 -11.94 2.45
N ILE A 73 -14.60 -12.86 3.28
CA ILE A 73 -15.32 -12.53 4.52
C ILE A 73 -14.40 -11.74 5.46
N ALA A 74 -13.17 -12.19 5.66
CA ALA A 74 -12.20 -11.52 6.52
C ALA A 74 -11.88 -10.10 6.04
N TRP A 75 -11.60 -9.94 4.74
CA TRP A 75 -11.34 -8.63 4.15
C TRP A 75 -12.57 -7.71 4.21
N ALA A 76 -13.77 -8.21 3.90
CA ALA A 76 -14.99 -7.40 3.93
C ALA A 76 -15.31 -6.90 5.34
N LEU A 77 -15.01 -7.67 6.39
CA LEU A 77 -15.29 -7.31 7.78
C LEU A 77 -14.15 -6.55 8.49
N GLU A 78 -13.03 -6.29 7.80
CA GLU A 78 -11.92 -5.48 8.33
C GLU A 78 -12.30 -3.99 8.36
N ASP A 79 -12.05 -3.34 9.52
CA ASP A 79 -12.34 -1.92 9.81
C ASP A 79 -11.49 -0.93 8.99
#